data_AF-Q8T4L1-F1
#
_entry.id   AF-Q8T4L1-F1
#
_cell.length_a   1.000
_cell.length_b   1.000
_cell.length_c   1.000
_cell.angle_alpha   90.00
_cell.angle_beta   90.00
_cell.angle_gamma   90.00
#
_symmetry.space_group_name_H-M   'P 1'
#
loop_
_entity.id
_entity.type
_entity.pdbx_description
1 polymer ?
#
loop_
_entity_poly.entity_id
_entity_poly.type
_entity_poly.pdbx_seq_one_letter_code
_entity_poly.pdbx_strand_id
1 'polypeptide(L)'
;MADLLANINLKKADGTVKKGSDALANKKVVALYFSAHWCPQCRQFTPILKEFYEEVDDDQFEIVFVSLDHSEEDLNNYVKESHGNWYYVPFGSSEIEKLKNKYEVAGIPMLIVIKSDGNVITKNGRADVSGKAPPQTLSSWLAAAYCGLNEIIYWYFYYHFLLFRIFKRIFLIISLSYLYGIRMEIFGSAFV
;
A
#
# COMPACT_ATOMS: atom_id res chain seq x y z
N MET A 1 10.28 -0.14 1.89
CA MET A 1 9.66 -1.43 2.22
C MET A 1 9.59 -1.54 3.73
N ALA A 2 8.51 -2.07 4.31
CA ALA A 2 8.43 -2.38 5.74
C ALA A 2 9.60 -3.29 6.14
N ASP A 3 10.34 -2.95 7.20
CA ASP A 3 11.54 -3.71 7.60
C ASP A 3 11.26 -5.20 7.81
N LEU A 4 10.06 -5.52 8.30
CA LEU A 4 9.63 -6.89 8.57
C LEU A 4 9.41 -7.73 7.30
N LEU A 5 9.03 -7.08 6.19
CA LEU A 5 8.91 -7.74 4.89
C LEU A 5 10.18 -7.62 4.06
N ALA A 6 11.11 -6.72 4.39
CA ALA A 6 12.33 -6.55 3.62
C ALA A 6 13.25 -7.78 3.71
N ASN A 7 13.40 -8.34 4.93
CA ASN A 7 14.34 -9.43 5.19
C ASN A 7 13.74 -10.84 5.14
N ILE A 8 12.43 -10.94 4.92
CA ILE A 8 11.75 -12.23 4.83
C ILE A 8 12.09 -12.92 3.50
N ASN A 9 12.29 -14.24 3.51
CA ASN A 9 12.33 -15.02 2.29
C ASN A 9 10.89 -15.27 1.83
N LEU A 10 10.61 -15.02 0.56
CA LEU A 10 9.34 -15.28 -0.09
C LEU A 10 9.53 -16.31 -1.20
N LYS A 11 8.65 -17.30 -1.23
CA LYS A 11 8.64 -18.38 -2.24
C LYS A 11 7.44 -18.25 -3.17
N LYS A 12 7.59 -18.68 -4.42
CA LYS A 12 6.48 -18.96 -5.32
C LYS A 12 6.26 -20.47 -5.48
N ALA A 13 5.14 -20.84 -6.10
CA ALA A 13 4.78 -22.24 -6.34
C ALA A 13 5.77 -22.97 -7.26
N ASP A 14 6.48 -22.24 -8.13
CA ASP A 14 7.56 -22.78 -8.99
C ASP A 14 8.86 -23.08 -8.23
N GLY A 15 8.92 -22.80 -6.92
CA GLY A 15 10.08 -23.01 -6.07
C GLY A 15 11.07 -21.84 -6.06
N THR A 16 10.83 -20.77 -6.83
CA THR A 16 11.69 -19.58 -6.80
C THR A 16 11.61 -18.89 -5.44
N VAL A 17 12.78 -18.50 -4.92
CA VAL A 17 12.91 -17.81 -3.64
C VAL A 17 13.53 -16.44 -3.86
N LYS A 18 12.94 -15.41 -3.29
CA LYS A 18 13.48 -14.04 -3.29
C LYS A 18 13.37 -13.42 -1.91
N LYS A 19 14.27 -12.48 -1.61
CA LYS A 19 14.08 -11.61 -0.45
C LYS A 19 12.88 -10.71 -0.69
N GLY A 20 12.11 -10.42 0.35
CA GLY A 20 10.93 -9.57 0.23
C GLY A 20 11.26 -8.14 -0.21
N SER A 21 12.47 -7.63 0.08
CA SER A 21 12.97 -6.38 -0.51
C SER A 21 12.93 -6.37 -2.04
N ASP A 22 13.25 -7.50 -2.65
CA ASP A 22 13.40 -7.63 -4.11
C ASP A 22 12.08 -8.08 -4.74
N ALA A 23 11.40 -9.04 -4.12
CA ALA A 23 10.13 -9.57 -4.58
C ALA A 23 9.03 -8.50 -4.65
N LEU A 24 9.08 -7.53 -3.74
CA LEU A 24 8.02 -6.56 -3.53
C LEU A 24 8.47 -5.10 -3.76
N ALA A 25 9.66 -4.87 -4.34
CA ALA A 25 10.26 -3.53 -4.49
C ALA A 25 9.35 -2.49 -5.15
N ASN A 26 8.60 -2.91 -6.18
CA ASN A 26 7.72 -2.04 -6.98
C ASN A 26 6.24 -2.15 -6.59
N LYS A 27 5.92 -2.91 -5.53
CA LYS A 27 4.55 -3.13 -5.08
C LYS A 27 4.14 -1.98 -4.17
N LYS A 28 3.13 -1.22 -4.58
CA LYS A 28 2.56 -0.13 -3.79
C LYS A 28 1.63 -0.65 -2.70
N VAL A 29 0.89 -1.68 -3.05
CA VAL A 29 -0.07 -2.36 -2.19
C VAL A 29 0.33 -3.83 -2.09
N VAL A 30 0.40 -4.32 -0.87
CA VAL A 30 0.61 -5.75 -0.59
C VAL A 30 -0.56 -6.23 0.25
N ALA A 31 -1.18 -7.34 -0.13
CA ALA A 31 -2.21 -7.99 0.68
C ALA A 31 -1.61 -9.22 1.38
N LEU A 32 -1.53 -9.14 2.71
CA LEU A 32 -1.13 -10.25 3.57
C LEU A 32 -2.33 -11.16 3.80
N TYR A 33 -2.27 -12.37 3.24
CA TYR A 33 -3.32 -13.36 3.32
C TYR A 33 -2.98 -14.41 4.38
N PHE A 34 -3.61 -14.32 5.55
CA PHE A 34 -3.47 -15.29 6.62
C PHE A 34 -4.54 -16.36 6.48
N SER A 35 -4.10 -17.60 6.28
CA SER A 35 -4.99 -18.71 5.94
C SER A 35 -4.37 -20.07 6.24
N ALA A 36 -5.17 -21.12 6.16
CA ALA A 36 -4.70 -22.50 6.27
C ALA A 36 -5.64 -23.45 5.54
N HIS A 37 -5.10 -24.56 5.04
CA HIS A 37 -5.84 -25.57 4.29
C HIS A 37 -6.91 -26.24 5.14
N TRP A 38 -6.61 -26.55 6.41
CA TRP A 38 -7.54 -27.22 7.32
C TRP A 38 -8.80 -26.39 7.62
N CYS A 39 -8.76 -25.07 7.40
CA CYS A 39 -9.85 -24.15 7.66
C CYS A 39 -10.90 -24.16 6.53
N PRO A 40 -12.17 -24.55 6.77
CA PRO A 40 -13.18 -24.65 5.71
C PRO A 40 -13.50 -23.32 5.02
N GLN A 41 -13.62 -22.25 5.80
CA GLN A 41 -13.93 -20.90 5.29
C GLN A 41 -12.79 -20.35 4.43
N CYS A 42 -11.56 -20.78 4.72
CA CYS A 42 -10.37 -20.43 3.97
C CYS A 42 -10.37 -21.06 2.58
N ARG A 43 -10.69 -22.36 2.50
CA ARG A 43 -10.83 -23.09 1.23
C ARG A 43 -11.92 -22.51 0.33
N GLN A 44 -12.98 -21.93 0.91
CA GLN A 44 -14.03 -21.24 0.14
C GLN A 44 -13.58 -19.86 -0.38
N PHE A 45 -12.79 -19.11 0.39
CA PHE A 45 -12.37 -17.76 0.00
C PHE A 45 -11.19 -17.74 -0.98
N THR A 46 -10.32 -18.75 -0.94
CA THR A 46 -9.09 -18.75 -1.75
C THR A 46 -9.32 -18.73 -3.26
N PRO A 47 -10.28 -19.51 -3.82
CA PRO A 47 -10.59 -19.42 -5.23
C PRO A 47 -11.08 -18.03 -5.64
N ILE A 48 -11.90 -17.38 -4.80
CA ILE A 48 -12.38 -16.01 -5.03
C ILE A 48 -11.20 -15.02 -5.04
N LEU A 49 -10.25 -15.18 -4.10
CA LEU A 49 -9.06 -14.34 -4.05
C LEU A 49 -8.14 -14.57 -5.26
N LYS A 50 -8.06 -15.81 -5.75
CA LYS A 50 -7.32 -16.16 -6.97
C LYS A 50 -7.92 -15.47 -8.19
N GLU A 51 -9.24 -15.58 -8.38
CA GLU A 51 -9.95 -14.89 -9.46
C GLU A 51 -9.75 -13.37 -9.39
N PHE A 52 -9.88 -12.79 -8.19
CA PHE A 52 -9.59 -11.36 -7.97
C PHE A 52 -8.19 -10.98 -8.44
N TYR A 53 -7.17 -11.76 -8.03
CA TYR A 53 -5.78 -11.49 -8.34
C TYR A 53 -5.48 -11.59 -9.85
N GLU A 54 -6.07 -12.58 -10.51
CA GLU A 54 -5.93 -12.78 -11.95
C GLU A 54 -6.70 -11.72 -12.77
N GLU A 55 -7.85 -11.25 -12.26
CA GLU A 55 -8.65 -10.21 -12.94
C GLU A 55 -8.02 -8.83 -12.87
N VAL A 56 -7.41 -8.47 -11.72
CA VAL A 56 -6.80 -7.15 -11.57
C VAL A 56 -5.48 -7.01 -12.34
N ASP A 57 -4.68 -8.09 -12.42
CA ASP A 57 -3.41 -8.17 -13.17
C ASP A 57 -2.56 -6.88 -13.14
N ASP A 58 -2.29 -6.37 -11.93
CA ASP A 58 -1.65 -5.07 -11.73
C ASP A 58 -0.25 -5.21 -11.12
N ASP A 59 0.76 -4.67 -11.80
CA ASP A 59 2.15 -4.71 -11.38
C ASP A 59 2.44 -4.01 -10.04
N GLN A 60 1.56 -3.12 -9.59
CA GLN A 60 1.67 -2.41 -8.31
C GLN A 60 1.06 -3.18 -7.13
N PHE A 61 0.37 -4.30 -7.40
CA PHE A 61 -0.28 -5.14 -6.40
C PHE A 61 0.43 -6.50 -6.26
N GLU A 62 0.42 -7.05 -5.05
CA GLU A 62 0.92 -8.40 -4.79
C GLU A 62 0.23 -9.01 -3.57
N ILE A 63 0.08 -10.33 -3.57
CA ILE A 63 -0.40 -11.10 -2.42
C ILE A 63 0.77 -11.84 -1.78
N VAL A 64 0.83 -11.84 -0.45
CA VAL A 64 1.74 -12.68 0.31
C VAL A 64 0.93 -13.59 1.22
N PHE A 65 0.95 -14.87 0.92
CA PHE A 65 0.33 -15.89 1.75
C PHE A 65 1.17 -16.18 3.00
N VAL A 66 0.53 -16.07 4.15
CA VAL A 66 1.08 -16.38 5.46
C VAL A 66 0.32 -17.60 6.00
N SER A 67 0.93 -18.77 5.85
CA SER A 67 0.33 -20.04 6.21
C SER A 67 0.25 -20.23 7.73
N LEU A 68 -0.90 -20.71 8.19
CA LEU A 68 -1.14 -21.26 9.54
C LEU A 68 -1.34 -22.78 9.49
N ASP A 69 -0.88 -23.43 8.43
CA ASP A 69 -0.84 -24.89 8.31
C ASP A 69 0.15 -25.48 9.32
N HIS A 70 -0.04 -26.75 9.68
CA HIS A 70 0.77 -27.43 10.68
C HIS A 70 1.94 -28.23 10.08
N SER A 71 2.00 -28.34 8.75
CA SER A 71 3.09 -28.99 8.03
C SER A 71 3.43 -28.25 6.74
N GLU A 72 4.66 -28.40 6.26
CA GLU A 72 5.07 -27.89 4.96
C GLU A 72 4.32 -28.59 3.81
N GLU A 73 3.95 -29.87 4.00
CA GLU A 73 3.17 -30.63 3.03
C GLU A 73 1.77 -30.04 2.83
N ASP A 74 1.05 -29.74 3.90
CA ASP A 74 -0.28 -29.11 3.84
C ASP A 74 -0.23 -27.74 3.15
N LEU A 75 0.78 -26.93 3.49
CA LEU A 75 1.03 -25.64 2.84
C LEU A 75 1.22 -25.81 1.33
N ASN A 76 2.13 -26.70 0.94
CA ASN A 76 2.47 -26.92 -0.48
C ASN A 76 1.27 -27.47 -1.26
N ASN A 77 0.52 -28.39 -0.69
CA ASN A 77 -0.69 -28.95 -1.29
C ASN A 77 -1.74 -27.86 -1.52
N TYR A 78 -1.98 -27.01 -0.52
CA TYR A 78 -2.96 -25.94 -0.59
C TYR A 78 -2.61 -24.86 -1.63
N VAL A 79 -1.34 -24.46 -1.66
CA VAL A 79 -0.80 -23.53 -2.67
C VAL A 79 -0.99 -24.11 -4.07
N LYS A 80 -0.64 -25.38 -4.28
CA LYS A 80 -0.76 -26.04 -5.58
C LYS A 80 -2.21 -26.21 -6.03
N GLU A 81 -3.11 -26.51 -5.10
CA GLU A 81 -4.51 -26.82 -5.40
C GLU A 81 -5.32 -25.58 -5.76
N SER A 82 -5.15 -24.47 -5.01
CA SER A 82 -6.15 -23.41 -5.02
C SER A 82 -5.62 -21.98 -5.08
N HIS A 83 -4.31 -21.77 -4.91
CA HIS A 83 -3.74 -20.41 -4.91
C HIS A 83 -3.43 -19.91 -6.33
N GLY A 84 -3.35 -18.58 -6.47
CA GLY A 84 -2.77 -17.92 -7.65
C GLY A 84 -1.24 -17.91 -7.62
N ASN A 85 -0.63 -17.35 -8.67
CA ASN A 85 0.84 -17.26 -8.80
C ASN A 85 1.47 -16.10 -7.97
N TRP A 86 1.10 -16.02 -6.69
CA TRP A 86 1.61 -15.04 -5.73
C TRP A 86 2.65 -15.66 -4.79
N TYR A 87 3.23 -14.83 -3.92
CA TYR A 87 4.26 -15.28 -2.98
C TYR A 87 3.68 -15.88 -1.70
N TYR A 88 4.47 -16.72 -1.02
CA TYR A 88 4.18 -17.19 0.32
C TYR A 88 5.42 -17.19 1.21
N VAL A 89 5.20 -17.10 2.53
CA VAL A 89 6.25 -17.23 3.52
C VAL A 89 6.57 -18.72 3.73
N PRO A 90 7.85 -19.16 3.65
CA PRO A 90 8.22 -20.54 3.89
C PRO A 90 7.76 -21.04 5.27
N PHE A 91 7.39 -22.33 5.31
CA PHE A 91 7.02 -23.01 6.54
C PHE A 91 8.13 -22.92 7.60
N GLY A 92 7.76 -22.79 8.88
CA GLY A 92 8.69 -22.69 9.99
C GLY A 92 9.40 -21.34 10.15
N SER A 93 9.12 -20.35 9.30
CA SER A 93 9.68 -19.01 9.44
C SER A 93 9.21 -18.32 10.73
N SER A 94 10.16 -17.77 11.50
CA SER A 94 9.85 -16.96 12.69
C SER A 94 9.05 -15.69 12.38
N GLU A 95 9.07 -15.24 11.12
CA GLU A 95 8.36 -14.04 10.69
C GLU A 95 6.84 -14.24 10.65
N ILE A 96 6.34 -15.48 10.57
CA ILE A 96 4.90 -15.79 10.58
C ILE A 96 4.26 -15.29 11.88
N GLU A 97 4.83 -15.66 13.03
CA GLU A 97 4.31 -15.22 14.34
C GLU A 97 4.49 -13.71 14.54
N LYS A 98 5.59 -13.12 14.06
CA LYS A 98 5.78 -11.67 14.12
C LYS A 98 4.75 -10.92 13.28
N LEU A 99 4.42 -11.41 12.08
CA LEU A 99 3.37 -10.85 11.23
C LEU A 99 2.00 -10.94 11.90
N LYS A 100 1.65 -12.11 12.44
CA LYS A 100 0.38 -12.32 13.17
C LYS A 100 0.26 -11.36 14.34
N ASN A 101 1.30 -11.22 15.16
CA ASN A 101 1.30 -10.34 16.31
C ASN A 101 1.25 -8.86 15.90
N LYS A 102 2.07 -8.44 14.92
CA LYS A 102 2.11 -7.05 14.44
C LYS A 102 0.76 -6.57 13.92
N TYR A 103 0.04 -7.45 13.22
CA TYR A 103 -1.24 -7.10 12.61
C TYR A 103 -2.46 -7.60 13.42
N GLU A 104 -2.22 -8.17 14.60
CA GLU A 104 -3.24 -8.64 15.56
C GLU A 104 -4.21 -9.65 14.94
N VAL A 105 -3.66 -10.64 14.22
CA VAL A 105 -4.45 -11.67 13.54
C VAL A 105 -4.87 -12.74 14.54
N ALA A 106 -6.15 -12.72 14.93
CA ALA A 106 -6.74 -13.70 15.84
C ALA A 106 -7.51 -14.84 15.15
N GLY A 107 -7.96 -14.63 13.90
CA GLY A 107 -8.78 -15.59 13.16
C GLY A 107 -8.49 -15.59 11.67
N ILE A 108 -8.90 -16.66 10.98
CA ILE A 108 -8.70 -16.88 9.55
C ILE A 108 -10.03 -17.28 8.86
N PRO A 109 -10.20 -17.00 7.55
CA PRO A 109 -9.27 -16.29 6.67
C PRO A 109 -9.27 -14.79 6.95
N MET A 110 -8.07 -14.19 6.93
CA MET A 110 -7.85 -12.76 7.14
C MET A 110 -7.00 -12.19 6.01
N LEU A 111 -7.47 -11.11 5.38
CA LEU A 111 -6.75 -10.43 4.31
C LEU A 111 -6.49 -8.98 4.74
N ILE A 112 -5.24 -8.66 5.04
CA ILE A 112 -4.83 -7.34 5.49
C ILE A 112 -4.08 -6.66 4.35
N VAL A 113 -4.60 -5.51 3.92
CA VAL A 113 -4.02 -4.73 2.85
C VAL A 113 -3.15 -3.65 3.45
N ILE A 114 -1.89 -3.61 3.05
CA ILE A 114 -0.88 -2.70 3.55
C ILE A 114 -0.22 -1.92 2.42
N LYS A 115 0.35 -0.77 2.77
CA LYS A 115 1.25 -0.02 1.90
C LYS A 115 2.64 -0.66 1.88
N SER A 116 3.48 -0.23 0.95
CA SER A 116 4.90 -0.64 0.88
C SER A 116 5.71 -0.33 2.14
N ASP A 117 5.31 0.62 2.99
CA ASP A 117 5.98 0.92 4.26
C ASP A 117 5.50 0.04 5.43
N GLY A 118 4.48 -0.80 5.20
CA GLY A 118 3.90 -1.72 6.19
C GLY A 118 2.71 -1.14 6.95
N ASN A 119 2.33 0.11 6.69
CA ASN A 119 1.14 0.72 7.27
C ASN A 119 -0.13 0.11 6.68
N VAL A 120 -1.14 -0.08 7.52
CA VAL A 120 -2.40 -0.72 7.14
C VAL A 120 -3.26 0.25 6.33
N ILE A 121 -3.75 -0.22 5.19
CA ILE A 121 -4.81 0.43 4.40
C ILE A 121 -6.18 -0.06 4.90
N THR A 122 -6.35 -1.39 5.01
CA THR A 122 -7.58 -1.99 5.54
C THR A 122 -7.27 -3.36 6.16
N LYS A 123 -7.94 -3.66 7.28
CA LYS A 123 -8.00 -5.02 7.86
C LYS A 123 -9.20 -5.82 7.30
N ASN A 124 -10.10 -5.19 6.55
CA ASN A 124 -11.33 -5.80 6.03
C ASN A 124 -11.20 -6.28 4.58
N GLY A 125 -9.99 -6.62 4.12
CA GLY A 125 -9.73 -6.96 2.72
C GLY A 125 -10.56 -8.14 2.22
N ARG A 126 -10.89 -9.11 3.09
CA ARG A 126 -11.78 -10.23 2.74
C ARG A 126 -13.15 -9.75 2.28
N ALA A 127 -13.75 -8.83 3.04
CA ALA A 127 -15.07 -8.28 2.72
C ALA A 127 -15.02 -7.40 1.46
N ASP A 128 -13.93 -6.64 1.28
CA ASP A 128 -13.73 -5.82 0.09
C ASP A 128 -13.65 -6.68 -1.19
N VAL A 129 -12.92 -7.81 -1.15
CA VAL A 129 -12.81 -8.75 -2.28
C VAL A 129 -14.15 -9.44 -2.58
N SER A 130 -14.89 -9.85 -1.55
CA SER A 130 -16.16 -10.56 -1.75
C SER A 130 -17.36 -9.65 -2.04
N GLY A 131 -17.27 -8.35 -1.74
CA GLY A 131 -18.42 -7.44 -1.76
C GLY A 131 -18.42 -6.38 -2.87
N LYS A 132 -17.30 -6.20 -3.59
CA LYS A 132 -17.11 -5.17 -4.62
C LYS A 132 -16.41 -5.78 -5.83
N ALA A 133 -16.57 -5.14 -6.99
CA ALA A 133 -15.90 -5.59 -8.21
C ALA A 133 -14.36 -5.39 -8.12
N PRO A 134 -13.55 -6.34 -8.64
CA PRO A 134 -12.10 -6.37 -8.39
C PRO A 134 -11.33 -5.10 -8.77
N PRO A 135 -11.53 -4.49 -9.96
CA PRO A 135 -10.79 -3.30 -10.35
C PRO A 135 -11.08 -2.09 -9.45
N GLN A 136 -12.33 -1.93 -9.02
CA GLN A 136 -12.74 -0.83 -8.14
C GLN A 136 -12.15 -0.98 -6.75
N THR A 137 -12.11 -2.22 -6.24
CA THR A 137 -11.48 -2.53 -4.96
C THR A 137 -9.99 -2.20 -4.98
N LEU A 138 -9.25 -2.68 -5.99
CA LEU A 138 -7.82 -2.39 -6.10
C LEU A 138 -7.55 -0.88 -6.27
N SER A 139 -8.34 -0.19 -7.10
CA SER A 139 -8.24 1.27 -7.27
C SER A 139 -8.40 2.01 -5.94
N SER A 140 -9.36 1.59 -5.10
CA SER A 140 -9.55 2.19 -3.77
C SER A 140 -8.34 1.98 -2.85
N TRP A 141 -7.72 0.80 -2.89
CA TRP A 141 -6.53 0.49 -2.10
C TRP A 141 -5.31 1.27 -2.59
N LEU A 142 -5.10 1.35 -3.91
CA LEU A 142 -4.04 2.16 -4.51
C LEU A 142 -4.20 3.63 -4.17
N ALA A 143 -5.40 4.20 -4.32
CA ALA A 143 -5.67 5.59 -3.94
C ALA A 143 -5.32 5.87 -2.47
N ALA A 144 -5.67 4.96 -1.56
CA ALA A 144 -5.31 5.07 -0.15
C ALA A 144 -3.80 4.94 0.11
N ALA A 145 -3.09 4.14 -0.69
CA ALA A 145 -1.63 4.06 -0.66
C ALA A 145 -0.98 5.41 -1.04
N TYR A 146 -1.50 6.08 -2.07
CA TYR A 146 -1.01 7.38 -2.54
C TYR A 146 -1.45 8.58 -1.69
N CYS A 147 -2.53 8.46 -0.91
CA CYS A 147 -3.11 9.58 -0.15
C CYS A 147 -2.12 10.23 0.86
N GLY A 148 -1.09 9.52 1.32
CA GLY A 148 -0.03 10.08 2.17
C GLY A 148 0.95 11.03 1.46
N LEU A 149 0.94 11.10 0.13
CA LEU A 149 1.80 11.98 -0.68
C LEU A 149 1.09 13.25 -1.14
N ASN A 150 -0.26 13.26 -1.17
CA ASN A 150 -1.03 14.34 -1.75
C ASN A 150 -1.20 15.55 -0.84
N GLU A 151 -1.17 15.40 0.48
CA GLU A 151 -1.26 16.55 1.40
C GLU A 151 -0.09 17.52 1.19
N ILE A 152 1.16 17.03 1.15
CA ILE A 152 2.35 17.87 1.01
C ILE A 152 2.41 18.52 -0.37
N ILE A 153 2.09 17.77 -1.43
CA ILE A 153 2.08 18.29 -2.80
C ILE A 153 0.98 19.34 -2.97
N TYR A 154 -0.21 19.10 -2.41
CA TYR A 154 -1.32 20.05 -2.48
C TYR A 154 -1.01 21.34 -1.72
N TRP A 155 -0.47 21.25 -0.49
CA TRP A 155 -0.01 22.42 0.25
C TRP A 155 1.17 23.11 -0.44
N TYR A 156 2.12 22.37 -1.02
CA TYR A 156 3.23 22.94 -1.78
C TYR A 156 2.76 23.72 -3.01
N PHE A 157 1.89 23.14 -3.83
CA PHE A 157 1.31 23.83 -4.98
C PHE A 157 0.40 24.99 -4.55
N TYR A 158 -0.36 24.83 -3.47
CA TYR A 158 -1.21 25.90 -2.92
C TYR A 158 -0.38 27.09 -2.42
N TYR A 159 0.64 26.86 -1.59
CA TYR A 159 1.53 27.91 -1.09
C TYR A 159 2.37 28.53 -2.22
N HIS A 160 2.89 27.74 -3.16
CA HIS A 160 3.63 28.27 -4.30
C HIS A 160 2.73 29.12 -5.22
N PHE A 161 1.49 28.71 -5.47
CA PHE A 161 0.51 29.49 -6.23
C PHE A 161 0.09 30.76 -5.49
N LEU A 162 -0.12 30.70 -4.17
CA LEU A 162 -0.46 31.85 -3.35
C LEU A 162 0.69 32.88 -3.32
N LEU A 163 1.93 32.42 -3.10
CA LEU A 163 3.13 33.25 -3.17
C LEU A 163 3.29 33.86 -4.57
N PHE A 164 3.12 33.09 -5.64
CA PHE A 164 3.18 33.61 -7.01
C PHE A 164 2.15 34.72 -7.26
N ARG A 165 0.92 34.59 -6.75
CA ARG A 165 -0.10 35.65 -6.85
C ARG A 165 0.27 36.90 -6.05
N ILE A 166 0.86 36.74 -4.86
CA ILE A 166 1.34 37.85 -4.03
C ILE A 166 2.48 38.58 -4.75
N PHE A 167 3.49 37.85 -5.24
CA PHE A 167 4.61 38.44 -5.99
C PHE A 167 4.15 39.13 -7.28
N LYS A 168 3.20 38.54 -8.02
CA LYS A 168 2.66 39.17 -9.23
C LYS A 168 1.89 40.46 -8.93
N ARG A 169 1.16 40.51 -7.81
CA ARG A 169 0.50 41.75 -7.35
C ARG A 169 1.51 42.82 -6.92
N ILE A 170 2.53 42.45 -6.16
CA ILE A 170 3.59 43.37 -5.73
C ILE A 170 4.32 43.92 -6.95
N PHE A 171 4.69 43.06 -7.90
CA PHE A 171 5.36 43.48 -9.13
C PHE A 171 4.50 44.41 -9.99
N LEU A 172 3.19 44.15 -10.10
CA LEU A 172 2.26 45.03 -10.81
C LEU A 172 2.14 46.40 -10.13
N ILE A 173 2.05 46.44 -8.79
CA ILE A 173 1.97 47.69 -8.02
C ILE A 173 3.25 48.51 -8.19
N ILE A 174 4.42 47.87 -8.09
CA ILE A 174 5.72 48.54 -8.31
C ILE A 174 5.80 49.07 -9.75
N SER A 175 5.42 48.26 -10.74
CA SER A 175 5.46 48.66 -12.14
C SER A 175 4.53 49.85 -12.44
N LEU A 176 3.32 49.85 -11.87
CA LEU A 176 2.36 50.95 -11.97
C LEU A 176 2.87 52.21 -11.25
N SER A 177 3.49 52.10 -10.07
CA SER A 177 4.06 53.27 -9.38
C SER A 177 5.18 53.94 -10.17
N TYR A 178 6.02 53.15 -10.85
CA TYR A 178 7.06 53.67 -11.74
C TYR A 178 6.48 54.34 -13.00
N LEU A 179 5.40 53.80 -13.57
CA LEU A 179 4.79 54.34 -14.79
C LEU A 179 4.03 55.66 -14.56
N TYR A 180 3.38 55.78 -13.39
CA TYR A 180 2.54 56.93 -13.04
C TYR A 180 3.23 57.97 -12.14
N GLY A 181 4.54 57.80 -11.85
CA GLY A 181 5.31 58.74 -11.03
C GLY A 181 4.84 58.85 -9.58
N ILE A 182 4.11 57.86 -9.06
CA ILE A 182 3.61 57.86 -7.69
C ILE A 182 4.77 57.48 -6.77
N ARG A 183 5.28 58.45 -6.01
CA ARG A 183 6.31 58.25 -4.99
C ARG A 183 5.73 57.35 -3.88
N MET A 184 6.13 56.08 -3.85
CA MET A 184 5.79 55.18 -2.73
C MET A 184 6.57 55.64 -1.49
N GLU A 185 5.89 56.27 -0.53
CA GLU A 185 6.41 56.39 0.83
C GLU A 185 6.38 55.01 1.48
N ILE A 186 7.55 54.39 1.57
CA ILE A 186 7.75 53.15 2.31
C ILE A 186 7.52 53.49 3.79
N PHE A 187 6.40 53.06 4.36
CA PHE A 187 6.20 53.08 5.80
C PHE A 187 7.21 52.11 6.45
N GLY A 188 8.34 52.65 6.87
CA GLY A 188 9.22 52.01 7.83
C GLY A 188 8.58 52.12 9.22
N SER A 189 7.86 51.09 9.66
CA SER A 189 7.62 50.88 11.09
C SER A 189 8.68 49.93 11.62
N ALA A 190 9.49 50.49 12.51
CA ALA A 190 10.61 49.86 13.21
C ALA A 190 10.21 48.56 13.92
N PHE A 191 11.09 47.57 13.82
CA PHE A 191 11.28 46.58 14.88
C PHE A 191 12.07 47.26 16.00
N VAL A 192 11.44 47.42 17.15
CA VAL A 192 12.06 47.31 18.49
C VAL A 192 11.43 46.10 19.14
#